data_AF-A0A1Y2BVK0-F1
#
_entry.id   AF-A0A1Y2BVK0-F1
#
_cell.length_a   1.000
_cell.length_b   1.000
_cell.length_c   1.000
_cell.angle_alpha   90.00
_cell.angle_beta   90.00
_cell.angle_gamma   90.00
#
_symmetry.space_group_name_H-M   'P 1'
#
loop_
_entity.id
_entity.type
_entity.pdbx_description
1 polymer ?
#
loop_
_entity_poly.entity_id
_entity_poly.type
_entity_poly.pdbx_seq_one_letter_code
_entity_poly.pdbx_strand_id
1 'polypeptide(L)'
;MIVCHVLFGCSAHQQHPVPTTPLQRYGRVTNVRGGGLYDILITDEAGTGTQMVLIQLPKKFHKVIWVKLGAFVLVELLEEVATKIHGDILSVLRPEHVLDPPVLTPATVEVDQDSTEDEAEYESGSDNDDDLFVNRNRMHVEEESDDDE
;
A
#
# COMPACT_ATOMS: atom_id res chain seq x y z
N MET A 1 -9.48 33.86 23.06
CA MET A 1 -9.06 32.58 23.66
C MET A 1 -10.10 31.56 23.24
N ILE A 2 -9.87 30.86 22.12
CA ILE A 2 -10.84 29.91 21.57
C ILE A 2 -10.52 28.55 22.17
N VAL A 3 -11.41 28.07 23.03
CA VAL A 3 -11.34 26.76 23.65
C VAL A 3 -11.87 25.76 22.62
N CYS A 4 -10.98 25.06 21.93
CA CYS A 4 -11.36 24.03 20.97
C CYS A 4 -11.80 22.79 21.76
N HIS A 5 -13.10 22.67 21.99
CA HIS A 5 -13.72 21.55 22.68
C HIS A 5 -13.85 20.41 21.66
N VAL A 6 -12.84 19.55 21.59
CA VAL A 6 -12.90 18.32 20.80
C VAL A 6 -13.70 17.29 21.59
N LEU A 7 -15.01 17.26 21.33
CA LEU A 7 -15.88 16.16 21.74
C LEU A 7 -15.59 14.96 20.81
N PHE A 8 -14.65 14.11 21.20
CA PHE A 8 -14.47 12.81 20.55
C PHE A 8 -15.47 11.83 21.14
N GLY A 9 -16.61 11.69 20.45
CA GLY A 9 -17.63 10.70 20.76
C GLY A 9 -17.08 9.28 20.58
N CYS A 10 -17.31 8.44 21.59
CA CYS A 10 -17.14 6.99 21.51
C CYS A 10 -17.90 6.43 20.30
N SER A 11 -17.17 5.87 19.33
CA SER A 11 -17.74 5.00 18.30
C SER A 11 -16.84 3.78 18.11
N ALA A 12 -17.46 2.67 17.74
CA ALA A 12 -17.05 1.29 18.01
C ALA A 12 -15.69 0.86 17.43
N HIS A 13 -14.90 0.17 18.28
CA HIS A 13 -14.03 -0.99 18.01
C HIS A 13 -13.06 -1.06 16.80
N GLN A 14 -12.75 0.03 16.11
CA GLN A 14 -11.61 0.13 15.18
C GLN A 14 -10.74 1.34 15.54
N GLN A 15 -9.76 1.10 16.41
CA GLN A 15 -8.75 2.11 16.76
C GLN A 15 -7.84 2.34 15.54
N HIS A 16 -8.15 3.36 14.74
CA HIS A 16 -7.23 3.85 13.72
C HIS A 16 -6.13 4.68 14.40
N PRO A 17 -4.87 4.60 13.94
CA PRO A 17 -3.79 5.38 14.52
C PRO A 17 -3.97 6.87 14.14
N VAL A 18 -4.37 7.67 15.12
CA VAL A 18 -4.49 9.14 15.00
C VAL A 18 -3.16 9.79 15.41
N PRO A 19 -2.65 10.78 14.68
CA PRO A 19 -1.47 11.54 15.09
C PRO A 19 -1.77 12.21 16.44
N THR A 20 -1.01 11.84 17.46
CA THR A 20 -1.13 12.38 18.82
C THR A 20 -0.12 13.49 19.05
N THR A 21 1.05 13.43 18.40
CA THR A 21 2.13 14.42 18.52
C THR A 21 2.19 15.34 17.29
N PRO A 22 2.66 16.60 17.43
CA PRO A 22 2.75 17.54 16.30
C PRO A 22 3.80 17.14 15.25
N LEU A 23 4.70 16.22 15.60
CA LEU A 23 5.72 15.67 14.71
C LEU A 23 5.20 14.51 13.84
N GLN A 24 4.00 14.02 14.15
CA GLN A 24 3.38 12.93 13.41
C GLN A 24 2.65 13.46 12.18
N ARG A 25 2.92 12.82 11.05
CA ARG A 25 2.36 13.19 9.74
C ARG A 25 1.95 11.95 8.97
N TYR A 26 0.97 12.12 8.10
CA TYR A 26 0.60 11.07 7.14
C TYR A 26 1.49 11.17 5.90
N GLY A 27 1.84 10.00 5.36
CA GLY A 27 2.61 9.92 4.13
C GLY A 27 2.26 8.71 3.27
N ARG A 28 2.60 8.80 1.99
CA ARG A 28 2.47 7.71 1.03
C ARG A 28 3.84 7.20 0.61
N VAL A 29 4.01 5.89 0.63
CA VAL A 29 5.27 5.25 0.23
C VAL A 29 5.43 5.35 -1.29
N THR A 30 6.50 5.99 -1.75
CA THR A 30 6.81 6.16 -3.17
C THR A 30 7.82 5.13 -3.65
N ASN A 31 8.86 4.86 -2.87
CA ASN A 31 9.92 3.92 -3.24
C ASN A 31 10.48 3.19 -2.02
N VAL A 32 11.04 2.00 -2.24
CA VAL A 32 11.71 1.17 -1.23
C VAL A 32 13.19 1.10 -1.59
N ARG A 33 14.05 1.70 -0.76
CA ARG A 33 15.51 1.73 -0.99
C ARG A 33 16.21 0.44 -0.54
N GLY A 34 15.54 -0.37 0.28
CA GLY A 34 16.11 -1.56 0.92
C GLY A 34 16.69 -1.25 2.31
N GLY A 35 17.00 -2.29 3.08
CA GLY A 35 17.51 -2.14 4.46
C GLY A 35 16.52 -1.50 5.45
N GLY A 36 15.23 -1.48 5.10
CA GLY A 36 14.19 -0.79 5.87
C GLY A 36 14.14 0.71 5.66
N LEU A 37 14.72 1.23 4.57
CA LEU A 37 14.63 2.62 4.18
C LEU A 37 13.57 2.81 3.10
N TYR A 38 12.75 3.85 3.27
CA TYR A 38 11.62 4.14 2.39
C TYR A 38 11.61 5.63 2.02
N ASP A 39 11.39 5.90 0.74
CA ASP A 39 11.11 7.25 0.25
C ASP A 39 9.61 7.49 0.40
N ILE A 40 9.25 8.43 1.26
CA ILE A 40 7.87 8.74 1.64
C ILE A 40 7.52 10.15 1.20
N LEU A 41 6.36 10.26 0.60
CA LEU A 41 5.74 11.50 0.20
C LEU A 41 4.87 12.01 1.35
N ILE A 42 5.32 13.05 2.05
CA ILE A 42 4.56 13.67 3.14
C ILE A 42 3.65 14.74 2.56
N THR A 43 2.40 14.75 3.03
CA THR A 43 1.46 15.84 2.79
C THR A 43 1.49 16.77 3.98
N ASP A 44 1.85 18.03 3.77
CA ASP A 44 1.82 19.04 4.83
C ASP A 44 0.37 19.42 5.18
N GLU A 45 0.13 19.88 6.42
CA GLU A 45 -1.21 20.23 6.90
C GLU A 45 -1.85 21.40 6.13
N ALA A 46 -1.02 22.17 5.42
CA ALA A 46 -1.46 23.25 4.53
C ALA A 46 -1.84 22.77 3.11
N GLY A 47 -1.76 21.47 2.80
CA GLY A 47 -2.20 20.87 1.52
C GLY A 47 -1.49 21.39 0.25
N THR A 48 -0.48 22.26 0.40
CA THR A 48 0.14 23.01 -0.71
C THR A 48 1.52 22.47 -1.06
N GLY A 49 2.19 21.79 -0.12
CA GLY A 49 3.53 21.26 -0.29
C GLY A 49 3.55 19.74 -0.15
N THR A 50 4.06 19.07 -1.17
CA THR A 50 4.38 17.65 -1.11
C THR A 50 5.90 17.50 -1.05
N GLN A 51 6.41 16.92 0.04
CA GLN A 51 7.85 16.73 0.23
C GLN A 51 8.21 15.25 0.25
N MET A 52 9.24 14.88 -0.50
CA MET A 52 9.84 13.54 -0.42
C MET A 52 10.88 13.53 0.69
N VAL A 53 10.75 12.57 1.61
CA VAL A 53 11.69 12.37 2.70
C VAL A 53 12.09 10.90 2.81
N LEU A 54 13.32 10.68 3.26
CA LEU A 54 13.82 9.34 3.56
C LEU A 54 13.52 8.99 5.02
N ILE A 55 12.80 7.90 5.23
CA ILE A 55 12.34 7.46 6.56
C ILE A 55 12.81 6.03 6.78
N GLN A 56 13.17 5.72 8.02
CA GLN A 56 13.55 4.38 8.41
C GLN A 56 12.39 3.65 9.08
N LEU A 57 12.24 2.37 8.78
CA LEU A 57 11.37 1.48 9.53
C LEU A 57 12.12 1.04 10.80
N PRO A 58 11.55 1.24 12.01
CA PRO A 58 12.15 0.77 13.24
C PRO A 58 12.45 -0.74 13.19
N LYS A 59 13.64 -1.15 13.63
CA LYS A 59 14.11 -2.55 13.55
C LYS A 59 13.17 -3.55 14.23
N LYS A 60 12.41 -3.10 15.23
CA LYS A 60 11.36 -3.89 15.90
C LYS A 60 10.29 -4.41 14.93
N PHE A 61 10.03 -3.70 13.84
CA PHE A 61 8.94 -4.00 12.90
C PHE A 61 9.39 -4.70 11.63
N HIS A 62 10.70 -4.82 11.35
CA HIS A 62 11.22 -5.41 10.11
C HIS A 62 10.75 -6.84 9.82
N LYS A 63 10.38 -7.59 10.87
CA LYS A 63 9.89 -8.97 10.75
C LYS A 63 8.37 -9.10 10.77
N VAL A 64 7.68 -8.04 11.17
CA VAL A 64 6.24 -8.09 11.48
C VAL A 64 5.43 -7.46 10.36
N ILE A 65 5.92 -6.35 9.80
CA ILE A 65 5.16 -5.60 8.79
C ILE A 65 5.88 -5.64 7.45
N TRP A 66 5.10 -5.85 6.39
CA TRP A 66 5.54 -5.66 5.03
C TRP A 66 4.86 -4.41 4.48
N VAL A 67 5.66 -3.39 4.20
CA VAL A 67 5.20 -2.14 3.59
C VAL A 67 5.24 -2.29 2.06
N LYS A 68 4.07 -2.18 1.41
CA LYS A 68 3.95 -2.18 -0.05
C LYS A 68 4.13 -0.76 -0.60
N LEU A 69 4.53 -0.67 -1.87
CA LEU A 69 4.59 0.61 -2.59
C LEU A 69 3.18 1.21 -2.72
N GLY A 70 3.05 2.52 -2.53
CA GLY A 70 1.77 3.20 -2.53
C GLY A 70 0.95 3.06 -1.24
N ALA A 71 1.42 2.30 -0.25
CA ALA A 71 0.75 2.21 1.05
C ALA A 71 0.78 3.55 1.81
N PHE A 72 -0.25 3.79 2.59
CA PHE A 72 -0.32 4.92 3.51
C PHE A 72 0.28 4.55 4.85
N VAL A 73 1.05 5.46 5.42
CA VAL A 73 1.78 5.25 6.67
C VAL A 73 1.70 6.49 7.55
N LEU A 74 1.70 6.26 8.86
CA LEU A 74 1.88 7.29 9.87
C LEU A 74 3.37 7.35 10.20
N VAL A 75 3.95 8.53 10.01
CA VAL A 75 5.37 8.79 10.22
C VAL A 75 5.58 9.80 11.32
N GLU A 76 6.68 9.67 12.05
CA GLU A 76 7.12 10.64 13.06
C GLU A 76 8.44 11.24 12.61
N LEU A 77 8.45 12.56 12.42
CA LEU A 77 9.65 13.30 12.03
C LEU A 77 10.52 13.59 13.25
N LEU A 78 11.84 13.52 13.07
CA LEU A 78 12.78 13.96 14.11
C LEU A 78 13.02 15.48 14.00
N GLU A 79 13.03 16.18 15.14
CA GLU A 79 13.30 17.63 15.19
C GLU A 79 14.73 17.98 14.78
N GLU A 80 15.69 17.08 15.02
CA GLU A 80 17.11 17.29 14.74
C GLU A 80 17.63 16.22 13.78
N VAL A 81 17.85 16.62 12.52
CA VAL A 81 18.32 15.74 11.44
C VAL A 81 19.81 15.46 11.62
N ALA A 82 20.16 14.60 12.59
CA ALA A 82 21.55 14.20 12.84
C ALA A 82 22.13 13.31 11.71
N THR A 83 21.26 12.68 10.91
CA THR A 83 21.59 11.76 9.82
C THR A 83 20.71 12.09 8.61
N LYS A 84 21.04 11.58 7.40
CA LYS A 84 20.22 11.72 6.17
C LYS A 84 18.82 11.09 6.25
N ILE A 85 18.39 10.64 7.43
CA ILE A 85 17.11 9.98 7.69
C ILE A 85 16.28 10.98 8.49
N HIS A 86 15.09 11.30 7.98
CA HIS A 86 14.25 12.38 8.48
C HIS A 86 13.27 11.94 9.56
N GLY A 87 13.08 10.64 9.76
CA GLY A 87 12.04 10.14 10.65
C GLY A 87 12.00 8.62 10.75
N ASP A 88 11.06 8.17 11.58
CA ASP A 88 10.70 6.76 11.75
C ASP A 88 9.24 6.49 11.38
N ILE A 89 8.95 5.29 10.85
CA ILE A 89 7.59 4.82 10.61
C ILE A 89 6.99 4.27 11.91
N LEU A 90 5.83 4.79 12.33
CA LEU A 90 5.12 4.31 13.52
C LEU A 90 4.16 3.17 13.20
N SER A 91 3.33 3.35 12.18
CA SER A 91 2.28 2.39 11.82
C SER A 91 1.91 2.48 10.34
N VAL A 92 1.45 1.36 9.79
CA VAL A 92 0.93 1.27 8.43
C VAL A 92 -0.59 1.40 8.50
N LEU A 93 -1.14 2.31 7.70
CA LEU A 93 -2.58 2.50 7.60
C LEU A 93 -3.16 1.41 6.70
N ARG A 94 -4.21 0.77 7.19
CA ARG A 94 -5.02 -0.15 6.39
C ARG A 94 -5.97 0.67 5.51
N PRO A 95 -6.39 0.14 4.35
CA PRO A 95 -7.33 0.84 3.46
C PRO A 95 -8.63 1.24 4.17
N GLU A 96 -9.12 0.42 5.11
CA GLU A 96 -10.28 0.72 5.98
C GLU A 96 -10.10 1.95 6.89
N HIS A 97 -8.87 2.36 7.17
CA HIS A 97 -8.54 3.48 8.06
C HIS A 97 -8.22 4.77 7.29
N VAL A 98 -8.19 4.71 5.97
CA VAL A 98 -8.08 5.91 5.14
C VAL A 98 -9.47 6.55 5.14
N LEU A 99 -9.75 7.34 6.18
CA LEU A 99 -10.99 8.11 6.35
C LEU A 99 -11.10 9.13 5.21
N ASP A 100 -11.71 8.69 4.10
CA ASP A 100 -12.17 9.48 2.97
C ASP A 100 -11.13 10.40 2.27
N PRO A 101 -11.32 10.69 0.98
CA PRO A 101 -10.24 11.18 0.12
C PRO A 101 -9.84 12.68 0.19
N PRO A 102 -10.37 13.61 1.01
CA PRO A 102 -9.99 15.01 0.82
C PRO A 102 -8.62 15.38 1.41
N VAL A 103 -8.03 14.55 2.29
CA VAL A 103 -6.74 14.90 2.95
C VAL A 103 -5.51 14.35 2.22
N LEU A 104 -5.66 13.31 1.39
CA LEU A 104 -4.50 12.59 0.82
C LEU A 104 -4.53 12.42 -0.70
N THR A 105 -5.45 13.08 -1.40
CA THR A 105 -5.45 13.10 -2.87
C THR A 105 -5.11 14.51 -3.38
N PRO A 106 -3.87 14.80 -3.84
CA PRO A 106 -3.79 15.67 -4.99
C PRO A 106 -4.52 14.94 -6.11
N ALA A 107 -5.60 15.56 -6.60
CA ALA A 107 -6.47 15.04 -7.65
C ALA A 107 -5.66 14.33 -8.76
N THR A 108 -6.20 13.22 -9.26
CA THR A 108 -5.75 12.43 -10.42
C THR A 108 -4.57 11.47 -10.22
N VAL A 109 -4.81 10.35 -9.54
CA VAL A 109 -4.26 9.05 -10.00
C VAL A 109 -5.31 7.99 -9.72
N GLU A 110 -6.01 7.58 -10.78
CA GLU A 110 -6.91 6.43 -10.74
C GLU A 110 -6.02 5.19 -10.57
N VAL A 111 -6.18 4.52 -9.44
CA VAL A 111 -5.54 3.22 -9.19
C VAL A 111 -6.67 2.20 -9.25
N ASP A 112 -6.75 1.49 -10.36
CA ASP A 112 -7.59 0.31 -10.54
C ASP A 112 -7.29 -0.69 -9.42
N GLN A 113 -8.23 -0.81 -8.48
CA GLN A 113 -8.24 -1.87 -7.48
C GLN A 113 -9.00 -3.06 -8.08
N ASP A 114 -8.29 -3.89 -8.82
CA ASP A 114 -8.78 -5.23 -9.15
C ASP A 114 -8.58 -6.11 -7.90
N SER A 115 -9.66 -6.26 -7.15
CA SER A 115 -9.78 -7.22 -6.05
C SER A 115 -10.99 -8.08 -6.38
N THR A 116 -10.84 -8.99 -7.33
CA THR A 116 -11.81 -10.06 -7.54
C THR A 116 -11.54 -11.16 -6.52
N GLU A 117 -12.50 -11.32 -5.62
CA GLU A 117 -12.65 -12.44 -4.72
C GLU A 117 -13.04 -13.67 -5.56
N ASP A 118 -12.12 -14.59 -5.80
CA ASP A 118 -12.39 -15.86 -6.47
C ASP A 118 -13.15 -16.81 -5.52
N GLU A 119 -14.48 -16.69 -5.49
CA GLU A 119 -15.38 -17.77 -5.07
C GLU A 119 -15.62 -18.69 -6.28
N ALA A 120 -14.80 -19.74 -6.41
CA ALA A 120 -15.00 -20.76 -7.45
C ALA A 120 -16.01 -21.81 -6.99
N GLU A 121 -17.28 -21.62 -7.38
CA GLU A 121 -18.27 -22.69 -7.45
C GLU A 121 -17.84 -23.71 -8.53
N TYR A 122 -17.78 -24.99 -8.18
CA TYR A 122 -17.45 -26.09 -9.09
C TYR A 122 -18.69 -26.48 -9.92
N GLU A 123 -18.93 -25.78 -11.02
CA GLU A 123 -19.84 -26.28 -12.05
C GLU A 123 -19.07 -27.23 -12.98
N SER A 124 -19.58 -28.46 -13.11
CA SER A 124 -18.99 -29.55 -13.89
C SER A 124 -19.08 -29.25 -15.39
N GLY A 125 -18.08 -28.55 -15.94
CA GLY A 125 -17.99 -28.19 -17.36
C GLY A 125 -17.11 -29.16 -18.15
N SER A 126 -17.63 -29.60 -19.29
CA SER A 126 -16.98 -30.43 -20.32
C SER A 126 -15.54 -29.98 -20.65
N ASP A 127 -14.58 -30.91 -20.61
CA ASP A 127 -13.21 -30.74 -21.12
C ASP A 127 -13.27 -30.31 -22.59
N ASN A 128 -13.02 -29.02 -22.84
CA ASN A 128 -12.66 -28.55 -24.17
C ASN A 128 -11.38 -27.72 -24.02
N ASP A 129 -10.24 -28.35 -24.27
CA ASP A 129 -8.87 -27.81 -24.11
C ASP A 129 -8.52 -26.68 -25.11
N ASP A 130 -9.50 -26.18 -25.88
CA ASP A 130 -9.33 -25.17 -26.93
C ASP A 130 -9.09 -23.74 -26.39
N ASP A 131 -9.31 -23.48 -25.09
CA ASP A 131 -9.12 -22.16 -24.46
C ASP A 131 -7.77 -21.98 -23.75
N LEU A 132 -6.85 -22.95 -23.90
CA LEU A 132 -5.49 -22.82 -23.37
C LEU A 132 -4.63 -21.96 -24.30
N PHE A 133 -4.22 -20.78 -23.82
CA PHE A 133 -3.34 -19.86 -24.55
C PHE A 133 -2.06 -20.58 -25.03
N VAL A 134 -1.95 -20.79 -26.35
CA VAL A 134 -0.80 -21.46 -26.95
C VAL A 134 0.43 -20.57 -26.84
N ASN A 135 1.38 -20.99 -26.00
CA ASN A 135 2.67 -20.34 -25.91
C ASN A 135 3.47 -20.59 -27.21
N ARG A 136 3.50 -19.59 -28.07
CA ARG A 136 4.13 -19.64 -29.41
C ARG A 136 5.66 -19.77 -29.40
N ASN A 137 6.30 -19.74 -28.23
CA ASN A 137 7.73 -20.05 -28.07
C ASN A 137 7.99 -21.54 -27.72
N ARG A 138 6.96 -22.39 -27.70
CA ARG A 138 7.11 -23.84 -27.56
C ARG A 138 7.14 -24.46 -28.96
N MET A 139 8.22 -25.18 -29.28
CA MET A 139 8.33 -25.93 -30.54
C MET A 139 7.25 -27.00 -30.58
N HIS A 140 6.31 -26.88 -31.50
CA HIS A 140 5.26 -27.85 -31.74
C HIS A 140 5.86 -29.03 -32.52
N VAL A 141 5.79 -30.23 -31.96
CA VAL A 141 6.16 -31.47 -32.67
C VAL A 141 4.85 -32.04 -33.19
N GLU A 142 4.69 -32.09 -34.51
CA GLU A 142 3.55 -32.79 -35.11
C GLU A 142 3.82 -34.29 -34.98
N GLU A 143 2.99 -35.00 -34.24
CA GLU A 143 3.06 -36.46 -34.17
C GLU A 143 2.39 -37.02 -35.43
N GLU A 144 3.21 -37.52 -36.35
CA GLU A 144 2.76 -38.26 -37.52
C GLU A 144 2.24 -39.62 -37.05
N SER A 145 0.92 -39.79 -37.06
CA SER A 145 0.26 -41.04 -36.68
C SER A 145 0.43 -42.04 -37.82
N ASP A 146 1.36 -42.98 -37.68
CA ASP A 146 1.54 -44.12 -38.59
C ASP A 146 0.47 -45.17 -38.26
N ASP A 147 -0.58 -45.22 -39.10
CA ASP A 147 -1.68 -46.20 -39.04
C ASP A 147 -1.32 -47.35 -40.01
N ASP A 148 -0.61 -48.37 -39.52
CA ASP A 148 -0.32 -49.62 -40.25
C ASP A 148 -1.39 -50.69 -39.93
N GLU A 149 -1.99 -51.24 -40.99
CA GLU A 149 -3.09 -52.25 -41.02
C GLU A 149 -2.68 -53.68 -40.63
#